data_AF-A0A1J7JLE8-F1
#
_entry.id   AF-A0A1J7JLE8-F1
#
_cell.length_a   1.000
_cell.length_b   1.000
_cell.length_c   1.000
_cell.angle_alpha   90.00
_cell.angle_beta   90.00
_cell.angle_gamma   90.00
#
_symmetry.space_group_name_H-M   'P 1'
#
loop_
_entity.id
_entity.type
_entity.pdbx_description
1 polymer ?
#
loop_
_entity_poly.entity_id
_entity_poly.type
_entity_poly.pdbx_seq_one_letter_code
_entity_poly.pdbx_strand_id
1 'polypeptide(L)'
;MAKTETASSPSSSKDKGKSHRSSGGSNHGPSSQAQKEPRRRELMFFWYCCECGEGPMTKGTDKVCLEVNCQRPMCRNCPTEKKIIYPSD
;
A
#
# COMPACT_ATOMS: atom_id res chain seq x y z
N MET A 1 36.12 16.64 28.17
CA MET A 1 35.43 17.95 28.16
C MET A 1 34.68 18.05 26.85
N ALA A 2 33.36 18.16 26.92
CA ALA A 2 32.43 18.15 25.79
C ALA A 2 32.54 19.42 24.93
N LYS A 3 32.13 19.33 23.66
CA LYS A 3 31.32 20.35 22.99
C LYS A 3 30.72 19.82 21.68
N THR A 4 29.43 19.56 21.80
CA THR A 4 28.40 19.35 20.78
C THR A 4 28.13 20.62 19.96
N GLU A 5 27.27 20.44 18.95
CA GLU A 5 26.33 21.43 18.37
C GLU A 5 26.70 21.99 16.99
N THR A 6 26.38 21.17 15.98
CA THR A 6 26.04 21.61 14.63
C THR A 6 24.60 22.12 14.66
N ALA A 7 24.41 23.43 14.58
CA ALA A 7 23.13 23.99 14.19
C ALA A 7 23.32 25.39 13.61
N SER A 8 22.81 25.57 12.38
CA SER A 8 21.94 26.69 11.96
C SER A 8 22.20 27.06 10.50
N SER A 9 21.26 26.68 9.64
CA SER A 9 20.89 27.47 8.46
C SER A 9 19.47 27.98 8.70
N PRO A 10 19.18 29.22 8.33
CA PRO A 10 18.22 29.38 7.24
C PRO A 10 18.63 30.45 6.23
N SER A 11 18.63 30.02 4.97
CA SER A 11 18.79 30.87 3.80
C SER A 11 17.48 31.56 3.44
N SER A 12 17.66 32.71 2.82
CA SER A 12 16.71 33.77 2.50
C SER A 12 15.65 33.46 1.42
N SER A 13 14.63 34.33 1.39
CA SER A 13 14.15 35.07 0.20
C SER A 13 12.88 34.65 -0.58
N LYS A 14 12.06 35.70 -0.81
CA LYS A 14 11.34 36.11 -2.05
C LYS A 14 9.91 35.62 -2.30
N ASP A 15 8.97 36.48 -1.91
CA ASP A 15 8.13 37.32 -2.78
C ASP A 15 7.89 36.86 -4.23
N LYS A 16 6.62 36.57 -4.58
CA LYS A 16 6.03 36.95 -5.88
C LYS A 16 4.50 36.82 -5.86
N GLY A 17 3.83 37.95 -6.01
CA GLY A 17 2.38 37.99 -6.16
C GLY A 17 1.87 37.70 -7.58
N LYS A 18 0.57 37.97 -7.71
CA LYS A 18 -0.20 38.38 -8.89
C LYS A 18 -0.90 37.28 -9.71
N SER A 19 -2.22 37.22 -9.47
CA SER A 19 -3.36 37.21 -10.42
C SER A 19 -3.37 36.20 -11.58
N HIS A 20 -4.55 35.64 -11.90
CA HIS A 20 -5.22 35.76 -13.21
C HIS A 20 -6.41 34.79 -13.34
N ARG A 21 -7.54 35.36 -13.79
CA ARG A 21 -8.58 34.82 -14.68
C ARG A 21 -9.65 33.85 -14.13
N SER A 22 -10.84 34.43 -14.02
CA SER A 22 -12.15 33.82 -14.23
C SER A 22 -12.22 32.99 -15.52
N SER A 23 -13.03 31.93 -15.53
CA SER A 23 -14.14 31.68 -16.48
C SER A 23 -14.48 30.19 -16.58
N GLY A 24 -15.78 29.88 -16.56
CA GLY A 24 -16.33 28.61 -17.05
C GLY A 24 -16.41 27.54 -15.96
N GLY A 25 -17.51 26.85 -15.76
CA GLY A 25 -18.75 26.77 -16.51
C GLY A 25 -19.50 25.59 -15.91
N SER A 26 -20.81 25.74 -15.81
CA SER A 26 -21.75 24.70 -15.40
C SER A 26 -21.47 23.39 -16.11
N ASN A 27 -21.62 22.26 -15.41
CA ASN A 27 -22.40 21.15 -15.92
C ASN A 27 -22.92 20.29 -14.77
N HIS A 28 -24.24 20.37 -14.59
CA HIS A 28 -25.03 19.31 -13.98
C HIS A 28 -24.81 18.02 -14.76
N GLY A 29 -24.57 16.93 -14.04
CA GLY A 29 -24.70 15.58 -14.56
C GLY A 29 -24.73 14.61 -13.40
N PRO A 30 -25.91 14.21 -12.88
CA PRO A 30 -25.99 13.01 -12.07
C PRO A 30 -25.87 11.83 -13.04
N SER A 31 -24.64 11.44 -13.37
CA SER A 31 -24.44 10.19 -14.07
C SER A 31 -24.53 9.06 -13.06
N SER A 32 -25.78 8.68 -12.80
CA SER A 32 -26.17 7.39 -12.26
C SER A 32 -25.60 6.30 -13.16
N GLN A 33 -24.36 5.93 -12.93
CA GLN A 33 -23.89 4.60 -13.25
C GLN A 33 -23.42 3.98 -11.96
N ALA A 34 -24.41 3.43 -11.25
CA ALA A 34 -24.23 2.27 -10.41
C ALA A 34 -23.55 1.18 -11.26
N GLN A 35 -22.24 1.25 -11.37
CA GLN A 35 -21.44 0.11 -11.72
C GLN A 35 -21.57 -0.84 -10.54
N LYS A 36 -22.57 -1.71 -10.57
CA LYS A 36 -22.45 -3.01 -9.92
C LYS A 36 -21.29 -3.69 -10.63
N GLU A 37 -20.06 -3.36 -10.20
CA GLU A 37 -18.87 -4.10 -10.55
C GLU A 37 -19.23 -5.58 -10.38
N PRO A 38 -19.02 -6.43 -11.40
CA PRO A 38 -19.20 -7.85 -11.22
C PRO A 38 -18.33 -8.21 -10.03
N ARG A 39 -18.92 -8.70 -8.92
CA ARG A 39 -18.20 -9.01 -7.67
C ARG A 39 -16.91 -9.72 -8.03
N ARG A 40 -15.81 -8.97 -8.10
CA ARG A 40 -14.59 -9.47 -8.71
C ARG A 40 -14.14 -10.57 -7.78
N ARG A 41 -14.05 -11.79 -8.32
CA ARG A 41 -13.47 -12.91 -7.60
C ARG A 41 -12.12 -12.43 -7.05
N GLU A 42 -12.00 -12.32 -5.74
CA GLU A 42 -10.76 -11.87 -5.13
C GLU A 42 -9.78 -13.04 -5.17
N LEU A 43 -8.76 -12.89 -6.01
CA LEU A 43 -7.66 -13.84 -6.10
C LEU A 43 -6.68 -13.54 -4.98
N MET A 44 -6.63 -14.42 -3.98
CA MET A 44 -5.68 -14.31 -2.89
C MET A 44 -4.49 -15.24 -3.14
N PHE A 45 -3.29 -14.72 -2.90
CA PHE A 45 -2.05 -15.48 -2.99
C PHE A 45 -1.55 -15.78 -1.59
N PHE A 46 -1.37 -17.06 -1.30
CA PHE A 46 -0.82 -17.55 -0.05
C PHE A 46 0.59 -18.08 -0.24
N TRP A 47 1.39 -18.07 0.81
CA TRP A 47 2.72 -18.65 0.84
C TRP A 47 2.99 -19.38 2.14
N TYR A 48 3.95 -20.29 2.09
CA TYR A 48 4.39 -21.10 3.23
C TYR A 48 5.88 -20.86 3.46
N CYS A 49 6.31 -20.87 4.73
CA CYS A 49 7.70 -20.65 5.04
C CYS A 49 8.53 -21.88 4.64
N CYS A 50 9.57 -21.69 3.81
CA CYS A 50 10.40 -22.80 3.35
C CYS A 50 11.38 -23.33 4.42
N GLU A 51 11.55 -22.62 5.53
CA GLU A 51 12.43 -23.07 6.63
C GLU A 51 11.69 -23.86 7.69
N CYS A 52 10.59 -23.33 8.22
CA CYS A 52 9.82 -24.00 9.28
C CYS A 52 8.56 -24.73 8.79
N GLY A 53 8.14 -24.52 7.53
CA GLY A 53 6.93 -25.13 6.97
C GLY A 53 5.62 -24.45 7.38
N GLU A 54 5.66 -23.43 8.24
CA GLU A 54 4.46 -22.72 8.71
C GLU A 54 3.71 -22.01 7.58
N GLY A 55 2.40 -21.81 7.78
CA GLY A 55 1.50 -21.16 6.83
C GLY A 55 0.09 -21.74 6.83
N PRO A 56 -0.86 -21.20 6.03
CA PRO A 56 -0.65 -20.20 4.96
C PRO A 56 -0.57 -18.75 5.43
N MET A 57 0.34 -17.98 4.85
CA MET A 57 0.47 -16.53 5.01
C MET A 57 0.05 -15.80 3.74
N THR A 58 -0.48 -14.57 3.84
CA THR A 58 -0.97 -13.83 2.68
C THR A 58 0.15 -13.03 2.02
N LYS A 59 0.46 -13.28 0.75
CA LYS A 59 1.58 -12.63 0.03
C LYS A 59 1.49 -11.10 -0.04
N GLY A 60 0.26 -10.55 0.03
CA GLY A 60 0.03 -9.10 0.03
C GLY A 60 0.24 -8.42 1.40
N THR A 61 0.02 -9.16 2.49
CA THR A 61 -0.03 -8.62 3.85
C THR A 61 1.18 -9.06 4.66
N ASP A 62 1.48 -10.35 4.62
CA ASP A 62 2.50 -11.02 5.41
C ASP A 62 3.76 -11.18 4.57
N LYS A 63 4.73 -10.29 4.77
CA LYS A 63 6.04 -10.34 4.09
C LYS A 63 7.08 -11.19 4.81
N VAL A 64 6.80 -11.56 6.06
CA VAL A 64 7.66 -12.35 6.94
C VAL A 64 6.87 -13.49 7.56
N CYS A 65 7.56 -14.56 7.94
CA CYS A 65 6.96 -15.69 8.63
C CYS A 65 6.42 -15.24 9.99
N LEU A 66 5.15 -15.53 10.28
CA LEU A 66 4.50 -15.14 11.54
C LEU A 66 4.93 -16.00 12.72
N GLU A 67 5.62 -17.12 12.45
CA GLU A 67 6.18 -17.98 13.49
C GLU A 67 7.28 -17.24 14.25
N VAL A 68 7.09 -17.07 15.55
CA VAL A 68 7.89 -16.17 16.41
C VAL A 68 9.37 -16.53 16.39
N ASN A 69 9.69 -17.82 16.25
CA ASN A 69 11.06 -18.33 16.23
C ASN A 69 11.70 -18.35 14.83
N CYS A 70 10.93 -18.10 13.78
CA CYS A 70 11.42 -18.08 12.40
C CYS A 70 11.58 -16.64 11.91
N GLN A 71 10.48 -15.87 11.83
CA GLN A 71 10.43 -14.49 11.35
C GLN A 71 11.16 -14.22 10.01
N ARG A 72 11.41 -15.26 9.21
CA ARG A 72 12.15 -15.12 7.95
C ARG A 72 11.30 -14.42 6.89
N PRO A 73 11.89 -13.55 6.08
CA PRO A 73 11.19 -12.93 4.97
C PRO A 73 10.82 -13.97 3.92
N MET A 74 9.69 -13.74 3.24
CA MET A 74 9.30 -14.54 2.09
C MET A 74 10.41 -14.52 1.03
N CYS A 75 10.90 -15.70 0.65
CA CYS A 75 11.90 -15.85 -0.40
C CYS A 75 11.31 -16.54 -1.64
N ARG A 76 12.11 -16.66 -2.71
CA ARG A 76 11.67 -17.29 -3.97
C ARG A 76 11.43 -18.79 -3.84
N ASN A 77 11.98 -19.44 -2.82
CA ASN A 77 11.84 -20.87 -2.55
C ASN A 77 10.61 -21.20 -1.70
N CYS A 78 9.92 -20.20 -1.15
CA CYS A 78 8.67 -20.39 -0.42
C CYS A 78 7.58 -20.96 -1.34
N PRO A 79 6.91 -22.07 -0.97
CA PRO A 79 5.75 -22.56 -1.69
C PRO A 79 4.67 -21.47 -1.75
N THR A 80 4.00 -21.32 -2.88
CA THR A 80 2.89 -20.37 -3.03
C THR A 80 1.66 -21.05 -3.60
N GLU A 81 0.50 -20.72 -3.05
CA GLU A 81 -0.79 -21.20 -3.53
C GLU A 81 -1.68 -20.02 -3.93
N LYS A 82 -2.47 -20.20 -4.99
CA LYS A 82 -3.44 -19.23 -5.44
C LYS A 82 -4.84 -19.77 -5.16
N LYS A 83 -5.64 -19.04 -4.38
CA LYS A 83 -7.02 -19.41 -4.06
C LYS A 83 -7.99 -18.30 -4.46
N ILE A 84 -9.16 -18.72 -4.93
CA ILE A 84 -10.28 -17.81 -5.20
C ILE A 84 -11.05 -17.69 -3.89
N ILE A 85 -11.15 -16.48 -3.35
CA ILE A 85 -12.00 -16.21 -2.18
C ILE A 85 -13.37 -15.79 -2.69
N TYR A 86 -14.40 -16.50 -2.25
CA TYR A 86 -15.79 -16.15 -2.52
C TYR A 86 -16.27 -15.27 -1.37
N PRO A 87 -16.64 -14.00 -1.61
CA PRO A 87 -17.27 -13.20 -0.57
C PRO A 87 -18.61 -13.87 -0.21
N SER A 88 -18.76 -14.26 1.06
CA SER A 88 -20.04 -14.72 1.59
C SER A 88 -21.05 -13.55 1.53
N ASP A 89 -22.17 -13.76 0.84
CA ASP A 89 -23.30 -12.81 0.76
C ASP A 89 -24.14 -12.85 2.03
#